data_AF-A0A3M1YEF9-F1
#
_entry.id   AF-A0A3M1YEF9-F1
#
_cell.length_a   1.000
_cell.length_b   1.000
_cell.length_c   1.000
_cell.angle_alpha   90.00
_cell.angle_beta   90.00
_cell.angle_gamma   90.00
#
_symmetry.space_group_name_H-M   'P 1'
#
loop_
_entity.id
_entity.type
_entity.pdbx_description
1 polymer ?
#
loop_
_entity_poly.entity_id
_entity_poly.type
_entity_poly.pdbx_seq_one_letter_code
_entity_poly.pdbx_strand_id
1 'polypeptide(L)'
;MSDLPEFDKHVPFHKANSFAIQIFGDKFVNLHAHDDGHYRVVFKKSFFTLTQDNTEPTKSQWNTLKKRMKRINKRVFIFKEHGETSEDHYYMDFGFFAY
;
A
#
# COMPACT_ATOMS: atom_id res chain seq x y z
N MET A 1 -13.32 22.50 6.22
CA MET A 1 -12.17 22.59 5.30
C MET A 1 -11.58 21.21 5.21
N SER A 2 -11.55 20.62 4.02
CA SER A 2 -11.09 19.25 3.79
C SER A 2 -9.56 19.19 3.91
N ASP A 3 -9.04 18.75 5.05
CA ASP A 3 -7.62 18.46 5.33
C ASP A 3 -7.10 17.21 4.58
N LEU A 4 -7.60 16.97 3.36
CA LEU A 4 -7.06 15.92 2.51
C LEU A 4 -5.89 16.50 1.72
N PRO A 5 -4.70 15.90 1.79
CA PRO A 5 -3.57 16.40 1.05
C PRO A 5 -3.82 16.36 -0.45
N GLU A 6 -3.23 17.33 -1.17
CA GLU A 6 -3.29 17.37 -2.62
C GLU A 6 -2.40 16.26 -3.20
N PHE A 7 -3.03 15.24 -3.77
CA PHE A 7 -2.32 14.15 -4.44
C PHE A 7 -1.92 14.55 -5.85
N ASP A 8 -0.74 14.08 -6.26
CA ASP A 8 -0.30 14.14 -7.64
C ASP A 8 -1.09 13.14 -8.47
N LYS A 9 -2.21 13.60 -9.05
CA LYS A 9 -3.05 12.82 -9.95
C LYS A 9 -2.32 12.40 -11.22
N HIS A 10 -1.12 12.94 -11.47
CA HIS A 10 -0.32 12.65 -12.65
C HIS A 10 0.81 11.66 -12.39
N VAL A 11 0.96 11.10 -11.17
CA VAL A 11 1.91 9.98 -11.02
C VAL A 11 1.47 8.88 -11.97
N PRO A 12 2.30 8.52 -12.96
CA PRO A 12 1.89 7.51 -13.93
C PRO A 12 1.78 6.14 -13.25
N PHE A 13 0.81 5.33 -13.68
CA PHE A 13 0.60 3.97 -13.18
C PHE A 13 1.90 3.15 -13.14
N HIS A 14 2.76 3.26 -14.15
CA HIS A 14 4.03 2.53 -14.19
C HIS A 14 4.97 2.88 -13.02
N LYS A 15 4.98 4.13 -12.53
CA LYS A 15 5.81 4.52 -11.38
C LYS A 15 5.24 3.94 -10.09
N ALA A 16 3.92 4.02 -9.92
CA ALA A 16 3.24 3.43 -8.77
C ALA A 16 3.42 1.90 -8.74
N ASN A 17 3.34 1.25 -9.91
CA ASN A 17 3.55 -0.18 -10.07
C ASN A 17 4.99 -0.60 -9.75
N SER A 18 5.99 0.11 -10.30
CA SER A 18 7.40 -0.14 -9.97
C SER A 18 7.68 0.02 -8.48
N PHE A 19 7.07 1.02 -7.83
CA PHE A 19 7.17 1.21 -6.39
C PHE A 19 6.55 0.04 -5.61
N ALA A 20 5.34 -0.40 -5.98
CA ALA A 20 4.70 -1.55 -5.37
C ALA A 20 5.54 -2.83 -5.53
N ILE A 21 6.05 -3.11 -6.74
CA ILE A 21 6.92 -4.26 -7.01
C ILE A 21 8.20 -4.18 -6.16
N GLN A 22 8.81 -3.00 -6.00
CA GLN A 22 10.00 -2.83 -5.16
C GLN A 22 9.73 -3.16 -3.67
N ILE A 23 8.51 -2.94 -3.18
CA ILE A 23 8.14 -3.20 -1.78
C ILE A 23 7.78 -4.67 -1.59
N PHE A 24 6.92 -5.21 -2.45
CA PHE A 24 6.25 -6.50 -2.25
C PHE A 24 6.91 -7.65 -3.01
N GLY A 25 7.71 -7.37 -4.05
CA GLY A 25 8.45 -8.39 -4.80
C GLY A 25 7.55 -9.50 -5.33
N ASP A 26 7.89 -10.75 -5.01
CA ASP A 26 7.13 -11.96 -5.38
C ASP A 26 5.76 -12.07 -4.69
N LYS A 27 5.51 -11.24 -3.68
CA LYS A 27 4.22 -11.14 -2.98
C LYS A 27 3.30 -10.11 -3.59
N PHE A 28 3.76 -9.31 -4.54
CA PHE A 28 2.90 -8.41 -5.30
C PHE A 28 1.89 -9.23 -6.11
N VAL A 29 0.61 -8.81 -6.09
CA VAL A 29 -0.46 -9.45 -6.87
C VAL A 29 -0.97 -8.49 -7.92
N ASN A 30 -1.45 -7.32 -7.50
CA ASN A 30 -2.02 -6.34 -8.43
C ASN A 30 -1.94 -4.91 -7.88
N LEU A 31 -2.09 -3.95 -8.78
CA LEU A 31 -2.24 -2.53 -8.45
C LEU A 31 -3.48 -1.99 -9.16
N HIS A 32 -4.42 -1.42 -8.40
CA HIS A 32 -5.59 -0.74 -8.94
C HIS A 32 -5.42 0.77 -8.81
N ALA A 33 -5.73 1.49 -9.88
CA ALA A 33 -5.82 2.95 -9.85
C ALA A 33 -7.25 3.37 -9.57
N HIS A 34 -7.42 4.39 -8.74
CA HIS A 34 -8.71 5.02 -8.43
C HIS A 34 -8.80 6.40 -9.11
N ASP A 35 -10.02 6.84 -9.41
CA ASP A 35 -10.28 8.07 -10.19
C ASP A 35 -9.82 9.36 -9.49
N ASP A 36 -9.65 9.33 -8.18
CA ASP A 36 -9.15 10.44 -7.37
C ASP A 36 -7.62 10.53 -7.34
N GLY A 37 -6.91 9.59 -8.00
CA GLY A 37 -5.46 9.56 -8.14
C GLY A 37 -4.73 8.75 -7.08
N HIS A 38 -5.43 8.01 -6.20
CA HIS A 38 -4.79 7.04 -5.33
C HIS A 38 -4.73 5.64 -5.95
N TYR A 39 -3.95 4.78 -5.31
CA TYR A 39 -3.70 3.42 -5.74
C TYR A 39 -3.97 2.44 -4.61
N ARG A 40 -4.58 1.30 -4.97
CA ARG A 40 -4.71 0.13 -4.10
C ARG A 40 -3.73 -0.92 -4.53
N VAL A 41 -2.78 -1.27 -3.66
CA VAL A 41 -1.93 -2.45 -3.86
C VAL A 41 -2.60 -3.65 -3.22
N VAL A 42 -2.63 -4.76 -3.95
CA VAL A 42 -3.03 -6.09 -3.48
C VAL A 42 -1.80 -6.98 -3.43
N PHE A 43 -1.59 -7.67 -2.31
CA PHE A 43 -0.41 -8.51 -2.07
C PHE A 43 -0.76 -9.76 -1.25
N LYS A 44 0.05 -10.81 -1.43
CA LYS A 44 -0.18 -12.13 -0.80
C LYS A 44 -0.11 -12.05 0.73
N LYS A 45 -0.96 -12.81 1.43
CA LYS A 45 -0.90 -12.94 2.89
C LYS A 45 0.46 -13.39 3.41
N SER A 46 1.15 -14.24 2.63
CA SER A 46 2.53 -14.68 2.90
C SER A 46 3.58 -13.57 2.91
N PHE A 47 3.20 -12.32 2.62
CA PHE A 47 4.05 -11.16 2.90
C PHE A 47 4.27 -10.94 4.39
N PHE A 48 3.25 -11.18 5.22
CA PHE A 48 3.40 -11.16 6.66
C PHE A 48 3.76 -12.55 7.14
N THR A 49 4.86 -12.65 7.89
CA THR A 49 5.17 -13.86 8.64
C THR A 49 4.27 -13.89 9.87
N LEU A 50 3.20 -14.68 9.76
CA LEU A 50 2.24 -14.90 10.82
C LEU A 50 2.62 -16.16 11.61
N THR A 51 2.52 -16.09 12.94
CA THR A 51 2.72 -17.25 13.83
C THR A 51 1.43 -18.05 13.94
N GLN A 52 1.48 -19.33 14.34
CA GLN A 52 0.28 -20.17 14.46
C GLN A 52 -0.83 -19.55 15.33
N ASP A 53 -0.47 -18.74 16.32
CA ASP A 53 -1.42 -18.09 17.23
C ASP A 53 -2.05 -16.80 16.66
N ASN A 54 -1.56 -16.27 15.53
CA ASN A 54 -2.07 -15.04 14.93
C ASN A 54 -2.42 -15.29 13.46
N THR A 55 -3.71 -15.36 13.15
CA THR A 55 -4.19 -15.50 11.77
C THR A 55 -4.22 -14.18 11.00
N GLU A 56 -3.97 -13.06 11.66
CA GLU A 56 -4.00 -11.72 11.08
C GLU A 56 -2.74 -10.91 11.42
N PRO A 57 -2.32 -9.95 10.57
CA PRO A 57 -1.15 -9.14 10.83
C PRO A 57 -1.45 -8.11 11.90
N THR A 58 -0.55 -8.03 12.87
CA THR A 58 -0.65 -7.07 13.97
C THR A 58 -0.53 -5.63 13.48
N LYS A 59 -1.06 -4.68 14.28
CA LYS A 59 -0.86 -3.24 14.07
C LYS A 59 0.63 -2.86 13.89
N SER A 60 1.54 -3.55 14.58
CA SER A 60 2.98 -3.31 14.46
C SER A 60 3.53 -3.71 13.09
N GLN A 61 3.09 -4.85 12.54
CA GLN A 61 3.47 -5.30 11.21
C GLN A 61 2.98 -4.32 10.14
N TRP A 62 1.71 -3.88 10.22
CA TRP A 62 1.17 -2.85 9.33
C TRP A 62 1.95 -1.54 9.43
N ASN A 63 2.23 -1.05 10.64
CA ASN A 63 3.03 0.15 10.84
C ASN A 63 4.45 0.01 10.27
N THR A 64 5.05 -1.17 10.37
CA THR A 64 6.37 -1.45 9.81
C THR A 64 6.36 -1.39 8.29
N LEU A 65 5.34 -1.97 7.65
CA LEU A 65 5.12 -1.85 6.20
C LEU A 65 4.95 -0.37 5.79
N LYS A 66 4.07 0.37 6.47
CA LYS A 66 3.86 1.81 6.21
C LYS A 66 5.16 2.62 6.33
N LYS A 67 5.96 2.34 7.37
CA LYS A 67 7.28 2.96 7.54
C LYS A 67 8.25 2.59 6.42
N ARG A 68 8.29 1.32 5.99
CA ARG A 68 9.14 0.87 4.88
C ARG A 68 8.81 1.62 3.59
N MET A 69 7.53 1.74 3.25
CA MET A 69 7.08 2.47 2.06
C MET A 69 7.51 3.94 2.10
N LYS A 70 7.31 4.62 3.23
CA LYS A 70 7.72 6.03 3.43
C LYS A 70 9.24 6.23 3.39
N ARG A 71 10.03 5.24 3.80
CA ARG A 71 11.50 5.27 3.71
C ARG A 71 11.98 5.18 2.27
N ILE A 72 11.32 4.35 1.45
CA ILE A 72 11.66 4.21 0.02
C ILE A 72 11.27 5.47 -0.75
N ASN A 73 10.08 6.02 -0.48
CA ASN A 73 9.63 7.26 -1.09
C ASN A 73 8.96 8.16 -0.05
N LYS A 74 9.61 9.27 0.29
CA LYS A 74 9.09 10.26 1.25
C LYS A 74 7.82 10.96 0.77
N ARG A 75 7.57 10.98 -0.54
CA ARG A 75 6.35 11.55 -1.14
C ARG A 75 5.15 10.61 -1.01
N VAL A 76 5.31 9.38 -0.52
CA VAL A 76 4.17 8.46 -0.39
C VAL A 76 3.27 8.86 0.79
N PHE A 77 1.99 9.04 0.50
CA PHE A 77 0.93 9.07 1.49
C PHE A 77 0.30 7.69 1.58
N ILE A 78 0.00 7.22 2.79
CA ILE A 78 -0.59 5.90 2.99
C ILE A 78 -1.85 6.08 3.80
N PHE A 79 -2.95 5.57 3.28
CA PHE A 79 -4.25 5.67 3.94
C PHE A 79 -4.25 4.88 5.24
N LYS A 80 -5.15 5.25 6.14
CA LYS A 80 -5.27 4.57 7.43
C LYS A 80 -5.79 3.15 7.22
N GLU A 81 -6.77 3.01 6.34
CA GLU A 81 -7.43 1.75 6.01
C GLU A 81 -6.50 0.80 5.26
N HIS A 82 -6.59 -0.46 5.67
CA HIS A 82 -5.96 -1.63 5.09
C HIS A 82 -6.82 -2.82 5.51
N GLY A 83 -6.77 -3.91 4.75
CA GLY A 83 -7.62 -5.05 5.06
C GLY A 83 -7.35 -6.25 4.17
N GLU A 84 -8.34 -7.13 4.14
CA GLU A 84 -8.32 -8.34 3.33
C GLU A 84 -9.32 -8.21 2.19
N THR A 85 -8.95 -8.77 1.04
CA THR A 85 -9.84 -8.94 -0.12
C THR A 85 -10.60 -10.26 0.00
N SER A 86 -11.67 -10.42 -0.77
CA SER A 86 -12.42 -11.68 -0.86
C SER A 86 -11.60 -12.87 -1.39
N GLU A 87 -10.45 -12.59 -2.01
CA GLU A 87 -9.55 -13.59 -2.63
C GLU A 87 -8.39 -14.00 -1.71
N ASP A 88 -8.51 -13.81 -0.40
CA ASP A 88 -7.48 -14.17 0.58
C ASP A 88 -6.14 -13.43 0.36
N HIS A 89 -6.20 -12.18 -0.10
CA HIS A 89 -5.06 -11.27 -0.22
C HIS A 89 -5.20 -10.07 0.71
N TYR A 90 -4.09 -9.46 1.10
CA TYR A 90 -4.10 -8.16 1.79
C TYR A 90 -4.15 -7.02 0.78
N TYR A 91 -4.76 -5.90 1.17
CA TYR A 91 -4.71 -4.66 0.42
C TYR A 91 -4.33 -3.47 1.29
N MET A 92 -3.78 -2.44 0.63
CA MET A 92 -3.55 -1.15 1.24
C MET A 92 -3.63 -0.04 0.19
N ASP A 93 -4.19 1.10 0.60
CA ASP A 93 -4.33 2.26 -0.26
C ASP A 93 -3.23 3.28 0.01
N PHE A 94 -2.69 3.85 -1.05
CA PHE A 94 -1.62 4.85 -1.00
C PHE A 94 -1.69 5.82 -2.18
N GLY A 95 -1.11 6.99 -2.01
CA GLY A 95 -0.98 8.01 -3.05
C GLY A 95 0.40 8.65 -2.97
N PHE A 96 0.67 9.59 -3.88
CA PHE A 96 1.91 10.37 -3.86
C PHE A 96 1.57 11.86 -3.76
N PHE A 97 2.26 12.58 -2.88
CA PHE A 97 2.16 14.03 -2.78
C PHE A 97 2.74 14.69 -4.03
N ALA A 98 2.16 15.81 -4.47
CA ALA A 98 2.59 16.59 -5.64
C ALA A 98 3.92 17.33 -5.51
N TYR A 99 4.46 17.44 -4.30
CA TYR A 99 5.67 18.21 -3.98
C TYR A 99 6.96 17.40 -4.11
#